data_AF-A0A7V9UTB3-F1
#
_entry.id   AF-A0A7V9UTB3-F1
#
_cell.length_a   1.000
_cell.length_b   1.000
_cell.length_c   1.000
_cell.angle_alpha   90.00
_cell.angle_beta   90.00
_cell.angle_gamma   90.00
#
_symmetry.space_group_name_H-M   'P 1'
#
loop_
_entity.id
_entity.type
_entity.pdbx_description
1 polymer ?
#
loop_
_entity_poly.entity_id
_entity_poly.type
_entity_poly.pdbx_seq_one_letter_code
_entity_poly.pdbx_strand_id
1 'polypeptide(L)'
;MTAKILTLFFVILFAHSANPAQASDTKMLSIGLNASGEILIISPDGKKLGYDVVTKKTYDEIKGATISTSRDREPVYKVPISNLTGDLTIRVFGKTRQTKGDLGISGNGFILRTIGLALEPRKVFTIILRPDLSKIQFSANAIVENPTFNLAIDPPTATDPSYIFKLTRTKLALKKTITIALDLTAGTLNFSDNGLPKNIYSLQATKIDTTGAEKNFANPKIISTKANRFQFDFKNWDEIINGCLKIDENADGFGDEKCEK
;
A
#
# COMPACT_ATOMS: atom_id res chain seq x y z
N MET A 1 32.72 -17.71 0.09
CA MET A 1 31.33 -17.69 -0.42
C MET A 1 30.48 -16.98 0.61
N THR A 2 30.10 -15.75 0.27
CA THR A 2 29.48 -14.75 1.14
C THR A 2 27.99 -15.04 1.31
N ALA A 3 27.56 -15.17 2.57
CA ALA A 3 26.16 -15.27 2.96
C ALA A 3 25.40 -14.02 2.49
N LYS A 4 24.46 -14.20 1.55
CA LYS A 4 23.43 -13.20 1.26
C LYS A 4 22.34 -13.33 2.32
N ILE A 5 22.49 -12.52 3.37
CA ILE A 5 21.40 -12.17 4.28
C ILE A 5 20.42 -11.32 3.46
N LEU A 6 19.43 -11.97 2.84
CA LEU A 6 18.27 -11.27 2.31
C LEU A 6 17.28 -11.15 3.48
N THR A 7 17.10 -9.93 3.95
CA THR A 7 16.19 -9.54 5.03
C THR A 7 14.74 -9.78 4.59
N LEU A 8 14.32 -11.05 4.64
CA LEU A 8 12.95 -11.52 4.51
C LEU A 8 12.38 -11.80 5.91
N PHE A 9 12.57 -10.88 6.86
CA PHE A 9 12.02 -11.00 8.21
C PHE A 9 10.86 -10.01 8.37
N PHE A 10 9.69 -10.43 7.88
CA PHE A 10 8.39 -10.41 8.56
C PHE A 10 7.33 -11.01 7.60
N VAL A 11 7.56 -12.24 7.15
CA VAL A 11 6.47 -13.17 6.83
C VAL A 11 6.24 -13.96 8.11
N ILE A 12 5.59 -13.35 9.10
CA ILE A 12 5.14 -14.07 10.30
C ILE A 12 3.62 -14.15 10.22
N LEU A 13 3.18 -15.36 9.85
CA LEU A 13 1.87 -15.98 10.13
C LEU A 13 0.61 -15.14 9.85
N PHE A 14 0.14 -15.21 8.61
CA PHE A 14 -1.29 -15.43 8.36
C PHE A 14 -1.42 -16.79 7.67
N ALA A 15 -1.45 -17.87 8.46
CA ALA A 15 -1.84 -19.17 7.94
C ALA A 15 -3.35 -19.11 7.62
N HIS A 16 -3.72 -18.97 6.35
CA HIS A 16 -5.07 -19.30 5.90
C HIS A 16 -5.13 -20.82 5.71
N SER A 17 -5.66 -21.52 6.72
CA SER A 17 -6.22 -22.85 6.50
C SER A 17 -7.49 -22.70 5.64
N ALA A 18 -7.49 -23.23 4.43
CA ALA A 18 -8.73 -23.38 3.67
C ALA A 18 -9.61 -24.40 4.39
N ASN A 19 -10.65 -23.93 5.08
CA ASN A 19 -11.73 -24.78 5.59
C ASN A 19 -13.07 -24.21 5.09
N PRO A 20 -13.81 -24.93 4.23
CA PRO A 20 -15.08 -24.45 3.70
C PRO A 20 -16.19 -24.82 4.69
N ALA A 21 -16.43 -23.95 5.67
CA ALA A 21 -17.67 -23.96 6.44
C ALA A 21 -18.19 -22.52 6.52
N GLN A 22 -19.36 -22.30 5.92
CA GLN A 22 -20.06 -21.01 5.85
C GLN A 22 -20.27 -20.41 7.25
N ALA A 23 -19.35 -19.55 7.67
CA ALA A 23 -19.67 -18.40 8.50
C ALA A 23 -19.91 -17.21 7.56
N SER A 24 -20.78 -16.26 7.92
CA SER A 24 -20.87 -15.00 7.17
C SER A 24 -19.52 -14.29 7.26
N ASP A 25 -18.66 -14.53 6.27
CA ASP A 25 -17.25 -14.17 6.31
C ASP A 25 -17.14 -12.66 6.13
N THR A 26 -17.28 -11.95 7.24
CA THR A 26 -17.17 -10.50 7.26
C THR A 26 -15.74 -10.21 6.88
N LYS A 27 -15.54 -9.70 5.65
CA LYS A 27 -14.22 -9.30 5.17
C LYS A 27 -13.70 -8.22 6.11
N MET A 28 -12.49 -8.42 6.63
CA MET A 28 -11.85 -7.49 7.56
C MET A 28 -10.60 -6.91 6.91
N LEU A 29 -10.31 -5.64 7.19
CA LEU A 29 -8.96 -5.09 7.09
C LEU A 29 -8.30 -5.18 8.45
N SER A 30 -7.04 -5.62 8.50
CA SER A 30 -6.18 -5.50 9.67
C SER A 30 -5.13 -4.42 9.42
N ILE A 31 -5.03 -3.45 10.33
CA ILE A 31 -4.13 -2.30 10.23
C ILE A 31 -3.25 -2.29 11.48
N GLY A 32 -1.93 -2.21 11.30
CA GLY A 32 -0.98 -2.19 12.40
C GLY A 32 0.24 -1.33 12.09
N LEU A 33 0.80 -0.72 13.12
CA LEU A 33 2.01 0.10 13.04
C LEU A 33 3.12 -0.56 13.83
N ASN A 34 4.25 -0.83 13.21
CA ASN A 34 5.44 -1.34 13.90
C ASN A 34 6.35 -0.17 14.31
N ALA A 35 5.88 0.64 15.26
CA ALA A 35 6.64 1.70 15.93
C ALA A 35 5.79 2.39 17.00
N SER A 36 6.46 3.18 17.84
CA SER A 36 5.79 4.10 18.76
C SER A 36 5.11 5.23 17.98
N GLY A 37 3.81 5.07 17.74
CA GLY A 37 2.94 6.03 17.08
C GLY A 37 1.49 5.86 17.51
N GLU A 38 0.60 6.64 16.90
CA GLU A 38 -0.84 6.52 17.08
C GLU A 38 -1.52 6.36 15.71
N ILE A 39 -2.60 5.60 15.66
CA ILE A 39 -3.43 5.41 14.46
C ILE A 39 -4.84 5.93 14.73
N LEU A 40 -5.38 6.67 13.77
CA LEU A 40 -6.80 7.01 13.69
C LEU A 40 -7.35 6.55 12.33
N ILE A 41 -8.33 5.67 12.36
CA ILE A 41 -9.07 5.21 11.18
C ILE A 41 -10.40 5.94 11.13
N ILE A 42 -10.79 6.41 9.95
CA ILE A 42 -12.04 7.12 9.70
C ILE A 42 -12.74 6.41 8.53
N SER A 43 -13.95 5.92 8.78
CA SER A 43 -14.79 5.28 7.76
C SER A 43 -15.42 6.30 6.81
N PRO A 44 -15.98 5.87 5.66
CA PRO A 44 -16.61 6.75 4.69
C PRO A 44 -17.77 7.60 5.24
N ASP A 45 -18.47 7.11 6.27
CA ASP A 45 -19.55 7.82 6.98
C ASP A 45 -19.03 8.71 8.14
N GLY A 46 -17.72 8.84 8.28
CA GLY A 46 -17.06 9.72 9.25
C GLY A 46 -16.88 9.12 10.65
N LYS A 47 -17.27 7.86 10.89
CA LYS A 47 -17.04 7.18 12.17
C LYS A 47 -15.56 6.91 12.38
N LYS A 48 -15.11 7.01 13.62
CA LYS A 48 -13.69 6.94 13.98
C LYS A 48 -13.35 5.70 14.82
N LEU A 49 -12.13 5.20 14.66
CA LEU A 49 -11.54 4.15 15.49
C LEU A 49 -10.07 4.50 15.77
N GLY A 50 -9.66 4.43 17.04
CA GLY A 50 -8.29 4.73 17.48
C GLY A 50 -8.14 6.10 18.12
N TYR A 51 -6.91 6.61 18.21
CA TYR A 51 -6.59 7.82 18.98
C TYR A 51 -6.41 9.04 18.08
N ASP A 52 -7.22 10.08 18.30
CA ASP A 52 -7.08 11.38 17.64
C ASP A 52 -6.20 12.30 18.48
N VAL A 53 -4.97 12.52 18.04
CA VAL A 53 -4.01 13.40 18.75
C VAL A 53 -4.45 14.87 18.78
N VAL A 54 -5.33 15.29 17.88
CA VAL A 54 -5.80 16.69 17.81
C VAL A 54 -6.83 16.93 18.90
N THR A 55 -7.84 16.06 18.99
CA THR A 55 -8.89 16.18 20.02
C THR A 55 -8.48 15.54 21.35
N LYS A 56 -7.36 14.80 21.38
CA LYS A 56 -6.88 14.00 22.52
C LYS A 56 -7.92 13.00 23.02
N LYS A 57 -8.65 12.35 22.09
CA LYS A 57 -9.72 11.40 22.41
C LYS A 57 -9.49 10.08 21.69
N THR A 58 -9.83 8.99 22.38
CA THR A 58 -9.97 7.67 21.77
C THR A 58 -11.39 7.52 21.25
N TYR A 59 -11.53 6.99 20.05
CA TYR A 59 -12.79 6.70 19.39
C TYR A 59 -12.94 5.21 19.15
N ASP A 60 -14.17 4.73 19.27
CA ASP A 60 -14.60 3.36 18.96
C ASP A 60 -16.03 3.40 18.39
N GLU A 61 -16.16 3.99 17.21
CA GLU A 61 -17.45 4.30 16.60
C GLU A 61 -17.78 3.41 15.38
N ILE A 62 -16.80 2.68 14.85
CA ILE A 62 -16.98 1.83 13.67
C ILE A 62 -17.54 0.47 14.13
N LYS A 63 -18.82 0.22 13.83
CA LYS A 63 -19.54 -0.99 14.26
C LYS A 63 -18.81 -2.26 13.80
N GLY A 64 -18.55 -3.18 14.75
CA GLY A 64 -17.89 -4.47 14.49
C GLY A 64 -16.39 -4.39 14.30
N ALA A 65 -15.79 -3.19 14.39
CA ALA A 65 -14.36 -3.06 14.47
C ALA A 65 -13.84 -3.52 15.85
N THR A 66 -12.59 -3.97 15.90
CA THR A 66 -11.93 -4.37 17.15
C THR A 66 -10.50 -3.84 17.21
N ILE A 67 -10.01 -3.60 18.42
CA ILE A 67 -8.61 -3.24 18.67
C ILE A 67 -7.99 -4.37 19.49
N SER A 68 -7.02 -5.08 18.90
CA SER A 68 -6.26 -6.12 19.59
C SER A 68 -4.97 -5.51 20.15
N THR A 69 -4.86 -5.45 21.48
CA THR A 69 -3.67 -4.98 22.19
C THR A 69 -3.01 -6.14 22.92
N SER A 70 -1.68 -6.23 22.90
CA SER A 70 -0.92 -7.10 23.80
C SER A 70 0.19 -6.30 24.49
N ARG A 71 0.69 -6.78 25.63
CA ARG A 71 1.72 -6.05 26.40
C ARG A 71 3.01 -5.82 25.60
N ASP A 72 3.31 -6.74 24.68
CA ASP A 72 4.57 -6.78 23.95
C ASP A 72 4.42 -6.44 22.46
N ARG A 73 3.24 -5.98 22.03
CA ARG A 73 2.99 -5.64 20.61
C ARG A 73 2.14 -4.39 20.50
N GLU A 74 2.46 -3.61 19.47
CA GLU A 74 1.65 -2.46 19.08
C GLU A 74 0.22 -2.90 18.70
N PRO A 75 -0.79 -2.04 18.93
CA PRO A 75 -2.18 -2.37 18.63
C PRO A 75 -2.41 -2.74 17.17
N VAL A 76 -3.23 -3.76 16.95
CA VAL A 76 -3.75 -4.12 15.62
C VAL A 76 -5.24 -3.81 15.57
N TYR A 77 -5.62 -2.96 14.63
CA TYR A 77 -7.00 -2.55 14.39
C TYR A 77 -7.60 -3.46 13.34
N LYS A 78 -8.78 -4.03 13.60
CA LYS A 78 -9.54 -4.80 12.62
C LYS A 78 -10.83 -4.07 12.28
N VAL A 79 -11.06 -3.80 11.01
CA VAL A 79 -12.20 -3.02 10.51
C VAL A 79 -13.00 -3.87 9.52
N PRO A 80 -14.32 -4.07 9.73
CA PRO A 80 -15.16 -4.77 8.76
C PRO A 80 -15.33 -3.92 7.50
N ILE A 81 -15.14 -4.53 6.33
CA ILE A 81 -15.20 -3.86 5.03
C ILE A 81 -16.33 -4.35 4.13
N SER A 82 -17.04 -5.43 4.49
CA SER A 82 -18.13 -5.98 3.66
C SER A 82 -19.23 -4.97 3.30
N ASN A 83 -19.44 -3.94 4.14
CA ASN A 83 -20.47 -2.91 3.93
C ASN A 83 -19.90 -1.53 3.64
N LEU A 84 -18.59 -1.39 3.42
CA LEU A 84 -17.96 -0.09 3.13
C LEU A 84 -18.04 0.20 1.64
N THR A 85 -18.74 1.25 1.25
CA THR A 85 -18.92 1.69 -0.14
C THR A 85 -18.03 2.88 -0.52
N GLY A 86 -16.98 3.15 0.25
CA GLY A 86 -16.12 4.32 0.04
C GLY A 86 -14.73 4.16 0.60
N ASP A 87 -13.99 5.26 0.60
CA ASP A 87 -12.59 5.28 0.99
C ASP A 87 -12.44 5.36 2.52
N LEU A 88 -11.58 4.50 3.08
CA LEU A 88 -11.10 4.61 4.46
C LEU A 88 -9.97 5.63 4.54
N THR A 89 -10.00 6.51 5.54
CA THR A 89 -8.87 7.40 5.85
C THR A 89 -8.13 6.88 7.08
N ILE A 90 -6.85 6.61 6.94
CA ILE A 90 -5.95 6.12 7.98
C ILE A 90 -4.92 7.22 8.24
N ARG A 91 -4.92 7.78 9.45
CA ARG A 91 -3.96 8.79 9.88
C ARG A 91 -2.98 8.17 10.87
N VAL A 92 -1.70 8.35 10.61
CA VAL A 92 -0.61 7.87 11.46
C VAL A 92 0.13 9.06 12.03
N PHE A 93 0.32 9.07 13.34
CA PHE A 93 0.93 10.17 14.08
C PHE A 93 2.19 9.70 14.80
N GLY A 94 3.23 10.54 14.78
CA GLY A 94 4.37 10.38 15.67
C GLY A 94 4.07 10.85 17.10
N LYS A 95 4.69 10.18 18.07
CA LYS A 95 4.60 10.51 19.51
C LYS A 95 5.65 11.56 19.89
N THR A 96 6.29 11.39 21.05
CA THR A 96 7.17 12.38 21.70
C THR A 96 8.58 12.44 21.14
N ARG A 97 9.02 11.39 20.44
CA ARG A 97 10.35 11.30 19.83
C ARG A 97 10.23 10.75 18.42
N GLN A 98 11.21 11.09 17.58
CA GLN A 98 11.31 10.52 16.24
C GLN A 98 11.54 9.01 16.33
N THR A 99 10.67 8.25 15.68
CA THR A 99 10.86 6.82 15.46
C THR A 99 10.70 6.51 13.97
N LYS A 100 11.36 5.45 13.50
CA LYS A 100 11.05 4.89 12.18
C LYS A 100 10.04 3.78 12.38
N GLY A 101 8.96 3.80 11.60
CA GLY A 101 7.91 2.80 11.67
C GLY A 101 7.44 2.35 10.32
N ASP A 102 6.92 1.13 10.29
CA ASP A 102 6.27 0.58 9.12
C ASP A 102 4.78 0.44 9.41
N LEU A 103 3.93 0.98 8.53
CA LEU A 103 2.50 0.71 8.57
C LEU A 103 2.21 -0.51 7.70
N GLY A 104 1.52 -1.50 8.24
CA GLY A 104 0.97 -2.64 7.52
C GLY A 104 -0.55 -2.58 7.49
N ILE A 105 -1.12 -2.89 6.33
CA ILE A 105 -2.55 -3.05 6.10
C ILE A 105 -2.72 -4.37 5.35
N SER A 106 -3.44 -5.33 5.92
CA SER A 106 -3.81 -6.57 5.24
C SER A 106 -5.32 -6.65 5.05
N GLY A 107 -5.73 -7.16 3.90
CA GLY A 107 -7.12 -7.40 3.56
C GLY A 107 -7.29 -8.75 2.90
N ASN A 108 -8.49 -9.00 2.38
CA ASN A 108 -8.76 -10.23 1.65
C ASN A 108 -7.97 -10.26 0.33
N GLY A 109 -6.92 -11.09 0.29
CA GLY A 109 -6.07 -11.29 -0.88
C GLY A 109 -5.00 -10.22 -1.12
N PHE A 110 -4.71 -9.36 -0.13
CA PHE A 110 -3.62 -8.38 -0.29
C PHE A 110 -2.97 -7.96 1.02
N ILE A 111 -1.74 -7.46 0.90
CA ILE A 111 -0.98 -6.75 1.94
C ILE A 111 -0.38 -5.49 1.35
N LEU A 112 -0.68 -4.33 1.94
CA LEU A 112 -0.04 -3.04 1.68
C LEU A 112 0.85 -2.68 2.87
N ARG A 113 2.12 -2.36 2.61
CA ARG A 113 3.05 -1.82 3.60
C ARG A 113 3.59 -0.47 3.14
N THR A 114 3.60 0.50 4.05
CA THR A 114 4.38 1.72 3.89
C THR A 114 5.59 1.65 4.81
N ILE A 115 6.79 1.67 4.24
CA ILE A 115 8.04 1.36 4.94
C ILE A 115 8.81 2.64 5.30
N GLY A 116 9.39 2.66 6.48
CA GLY A 116 10.36 3.69 6.89
C GLY A 116 9.75 5.06 7.17
N LEU A 117 8.50 5.11 7.64
CA LEU A 117 7.85 6.35 8.04
C LEU A 117 8.60 7.00 9.20
N ALA A 118 9.08 8.23 9.00
CA ALA A 118 9.69 9.04 10.05
C ALA A 118 8.59 9.66 10.93
N LEU A 119 8.19 8.94 11.97
CA LEU A 119 7.15 9.34 12.91
C LEU A 119 7.73 10.35 13.91
N GLU A 120 7.54 11.63 13.63
CA GLU A 120 7.96 12.73 14.52
C GLU A 120 6.75 13.42 15.16
N PRO A 121 6.95 14.11 16.31
CA PRO A 121 5.91 14.93 16.88
C PRO A 121 5.33 15.90 15.84
N ARG A 122 4.00 15.97 15.74
CA ARG A 122 3.25 16.82 14.79
C ARG A 122 3.32 16.40 13.32
N LYS A 123 4.12 15.38 12.95
CA LYS A 123 4.02 14.77 11.61
C LYS A 123 2.82 13.83 11.55
N VAL A 124 2.05 13.98 10.49
CA VAL A 124 0.85 13.21 10.18
C VAL A 124 1.01 12.65 8.79
N PHE A 125 0.97 11.32 8.70
CA PHE A 125 0.86 10.61 7.44
C PHE A 125 -0.61 10.24 7.26
N THR A 126 -1.13 10.42 6.05
CA THR A 126 -2.52 10.09 5.73
C THR A 126 -2.54 9.15 4.54
N ILE A 127 -3.20 8.01 4.72
CA ILE A 127 -3.49 7.03 3.68
C ILE A 127 -4.99 7.01 3.48
N ILE A 128 -5.43 7.22 2.25
CA ILE A 128 -6.81 7.00 1.85
C ILE A 128 -6.81 5.71 1.02
N LEU A 129 -7.57 4.72 1.46
CA LEU A 129 -7.57 3.37 0.90
C LEU A 129 -9.00 2.96 0.56
N ARG A 130 -9.20 2.52 -0.69
CA ARG A 130 -10.36 1.69 -1.03
C ARG A 130 -9.98 0.22 -0.88
N PRO A 131 -10.79 -0.62 -0.21
CA PRO A 131 -10.44 -2.03 0.04
C PRO A 131 -10.24 -2.89 -1.21
N ASP A 132 -10.76 -2.46 -2.37
CA ASP A 132 -10.56 -3.10 -3.67
C ASP A 132 -9.24 -2.71 -4.35
N LEU A 133 -8.43 -1.86 -3.72
CA LEU A 133 -7.16 -1.32 -4.23
C LEU A 133 -7.27 -0.46 -5.49
N SER A 134 -8.47 -0.13 -5.96
CA SER A 134 -8.68 0.84 -7.05
C SER A 134 -8.21 2.24 -6.67
N LYS A 135 -7.97 2.50 -5.37
CA LYS A 135 -7.39 3.74 -4.88
C LYS A 135 -6.61 3.52 -3.58
N ILE A 136 -5.34 3.89 -3.62
CA ILE A 136 -4.44 4.05 -2.48
C ILE A 136 -3.80 5.43 -2.64
N GLN A 137 -4.04 6.33 -1.71
CA GLN A 137 -3.53 7.69 -1.78
C GLN A 137 -2.74 7.99 -0.52
N PHE A 138 -1.47 8.36 -0.66
CA PHE A 138 -0.59 8.71 0.46
C PHE A 138 -0.25 10.19 0.42
N SER A 139 -0.29 10.82 1.58
CA SER A 139 0.17 12.21 1.78
C SER A 139 0.74 12.41 3.16
N ALA A 140 1.48 13.50 3.34
CA ALA A 140 2.00 13.89 4.64
C ALA A 140 1.94 15.41 4.83
N ASN A 141 1.78 15.84 6.08
CA ASN A 141 1.93 17.25 6.45
C ASN A 141 3.40 17.66 6.67
N ALA A 142 4.34 16.90 6.12
CA ALA A 142 5.77 17.15 6.13
C ALA A 142 6.40 16.63 4.84
N ILE A 143 7.66 16.98 4.61
CA ILE A 143 8.49 16.36 3.58
C ILE A 143 8.77 14.90 3.99
N VAL A 144 8.64 13.96 3.06
CA VAL A 144 8.96 12.55 3.25
C VAL A 144 10.07 12.16 2.28
N GLU A 145 11.17 11.67 2.82
CA GLU A 145 12.28 11.14 2.02
C GLU A 145 12.08 9.65 1.79
N ASN A 146 12.27 9.19 0.56
CA ASN A 146 12.18 7.79 0.15
C ASN A 146 10.89 7.02 0.57
N PRO A 147 9.66 7.60 0.48
CA PRO A 147 8.46 6.83 0.76
C PRO A 147 8.41 5.58 -0.13
N THR A 148 8.22 4.43 0.51
CA THR A 148 8.21 3.13 -0.14
C THR A 148 6.93 2.38 0.17
N PHE A 149 6.24 1.94 -0.87
CA PHE A 149 5.03 1.15 -0.81
C PHE A 149 5.32 -0.24 -1.33
N ASN A 150 5.09 -1.25 -0.50
CA ASN A 150 5.11 -2.65 -0.91
C ASN A 150 3.67 -3.16 -0.94
N LEU A 151 3.20 -3.61 -2.08
CA LEU A 151 1.89 -4.21 -2.28
C LEU A 151 2.09 -5.66 -2.71
N ALA A 152 1.64 -6.61 -1.90
CA ALA A 152 1.59 -8.02 -2.25
C ALA A 152 0.12 -8.43 -2.46
N ILE A 153 -0.14 -9.18 -3.53
CA ILE A 153 -1.46 -9.63 -3.95
C ILE A 153 -1.43 -11.16 -4.04
N ASP A 154 -2.36 -11.78 -3.34
CA ASP A 154 -2.60 -13.22 -3.42
C ASP A 154 -3.36 -13.55 -4.72
N PRO A 155 -3.19 -14.76 -5.26
CA PRO A 155 -3.87 -15.13 -6.48
C PRO A 155 -5.37 -15.32 -6.19
N PRO A 156 -6.28 -14.79 -7.02
CA PRO A 156 -7.72 -14.98 -6.82
C PRO A 156 -8.14 -16.44 -6.83
N THR A 157 -7.45 -17.27 -7.63
CA THR A 157 -7.64 -18.71 -7.73
C THR A 157 -6.30 -19.44 -7.71
N ALA A 158 -6.30 -20.75 -7.48
CA ALA A 158 -5.07 -21.56 -7.47
C ALA A 158 -4.33 -21.60 -8.82
N THR A 159 -4.97 -21.18 -9.91
CA THR A 159 -4.37 -21.12 -11.25
C THR A 159 -3.83 -19.74 -11.62
N ASP A 160 -4.16 -18.72 -10.83
CA ASP A 160 -3.68 -17.36 -11.05
C ASP A 160 -2.30 -17.17 -10.39
N PRO A 161 -1.46 -16.27 -10.91
CA PRO A 161 -0.21 -15.89 -10.27
C PRO A 161 -0.43 -14.90 -9.11
N SER A 162 0.51 -14.87 -8.18
CA SER A 162 0.64 -13.80 -7.18
C SER A 162 1.51 -12.67 -7.71
N TYR A 163 1.32 -11.47 -7.18
CA TYR A 163 2.11 -10.30 -7.55
C TYR A 163 2.65 -9.55 -6.35
N ILE A 164 3.89 -9.07 -6.44
CA ILE A 164 4.49 -8.16 -5.47
C ILE A 164 4.97 -6.92 -6.22
N PHE A 165 4.51 -5.75 -5.81
CA PHE A 165 4.94 -4.46 -6.31
C PHE A 165 5.64 -3.68 -5.21
N LYS A 166 6.77 -3.07 -5.55
CA LYS A 166 7.48 -2.13 -4.69
C LYS A 166 7.67 -0.83 -5.45
N LEU A 167 6.96 0.21 -5.01
CA LEU A 167 7.06 1.55 -5.53
C LEU A 167 7.80 2.42 -4.52
N THR A 168 8.95 2.96 -4.91
CA THR A 168 9.67 3.95 -4.12
C THR A 168 9.71 5.27 -4.86
N ARG A 169 9.54 6.38 -4.16
CA ARG A 169 9.80 7.73 -4.68
C ARG A 169 10.94 8.35 -3.90
N THR A 170 11.85 9.08 -4.53
CA THR A 170 12.97 9.72 -3.83
C THR A 170 12.51 10.73 -2.77
N LYS A 171 11.49 11.54 -3.07
CA LYS A 171 11.01 12.59 -2.17
C LYS A 171 9.56 12.94 -2.43
N LEU A 172 8.78 13.14 -1.36
CA LEU A 172 7.44 13.70 -1.39
C LEU A 172 7.46 15.06 -0.68
N ALA A 173 7.13 16.11 -1.43
CA ALA A 173 7.02 17.46 -0.86
C ALA A 173 5.81 17.58 0.08
N LEU A 174 5.86 18.59 0.95
CA LEU A 174 4.81 18.91 1.91
C LEU A 174 3.42 18.99 1.24
N LYS A 175 2.43 18.29 1.82
CA LYS A 175 1.03 18.25 1.36
C LYS A 175 0.83 17.74 -0.06
N LYS A 176 1.87 17.18 -0.69
CA LYS A 176 1.75 16.46 -1.95
C LYS A 176 1.29 15.04 -1.69
N THR A 177 0.80 14.44 -2.77
CA THR A 177 0.09 13.18 -2.74
C THR A 177 0.65 12.26 -3.80
N ILE A 178 0.85 10.99 -3.42
CA ILE A 178 1.06 9.88 -4.35
C ILE A 178 -0.25 9.10 -4.40
N THR A 179 -0.73 8.80 -5.60
CA THR A 179 -1.89 7.94 -5.84
C THR A 179 -1.43 6.68 -6.55
N ILE A 180 -1.87 5.53 -6.07
CA ILE A 180 -1.64 4.21 -6.64
C ILE A 180 -3.01 3.56 -6.83
N ALA A 181 -3.26 2.92 -7.96
CA ALA A 181 -4.49 2.23 -8.28
C ALA A 181 -4.17 0.91 -8.98
N LEU A 182 -4.70 -0.19 -8.46
CA LEU A 182 -4.53 -1.52 -9.03
C LEU A 182 -5.84 -1.96 -9.67
N ASP A 183 -5.77 -2.40 -10.92
CA ASP A 183 -6.84 -3.08 -11.62
C ASP A 183 -6.37 -4.49 -11.99
N LEU A 184 -6.77 -5.48 -11.19
CA LEU A 184 -6.40 -6.88 -11.40
C LEU A 184 -7.06 -7.48 -12.63
N THR A 185 -8.22 -6.98 -13.05
CA THR A 185 -8.95 -7.48 -14.22
C THR A 185 -8.29 -6.98 -15.51
N ALA A 186 -7.93 -5.69 -15.54
CA ALA A 186 -7.17 -5.13 -16.66
C ALA A 186 -5.69 -5.54 -16.63
N GLY A 187 -5.18 -6.00 -15.48
CA GLY A 187 -3.77 -6.31 -15.28
C GLY A 187 -2.89 -5.06 -15.26
N THR A 188 -3.33 -3.99 -14.60
CA THR A 188 -2.59 -2.71 -14.57
C THR A 188 -2.39 -2.16 -13.17
N LEU A 189 -1.19 -1.61 -12.93
CA LEU A 189 -0.85 -0.80 -11.77
C LEU A 189 -0.61 0.64 -12.25
N ASN A 190 -1.51 1.54 -11.89
CA ASN A 190 -1.40 2.95 -12.21
C ASN A 190 -0.84 3.70 -11.00
N PHE A 191 0.06 4.64 -11.22
CA PHE A 191 0.52 5.53 -10.17
C PHE A 191 0.76 6.94 -10.69
N SER A 192 0.58 7.93 -9.82
CA SER A 192 0.75 9.34 -10.15
C SER A 192 1.04 10.18 -8.90
N ASP A 193 1.48 11.42 -9.09
CA ASP A 193 1.58 12.38 -8.00
C ASP A 193 1.31 13.82 -8.43
N ASN A 194 0.87 14.64 -7.49
CA ASN A 194 0.60 16.08 -7.71
C ASN A 194 1.76 17.00 -7.27
N GLY A 195 2.95 16.44 -7.10
CA GLY A 195 4.19 17.12 -6.76
C GLY A 195 4.85 17.81 -7.95
N LEU A 196 6.07 18.29 -7.72
CA LEU A 196 6.86 18.97 -8.76
C LEU A 196 7.40 17.95 -9.77
N PRO A 197 7.64 18.35 -11.03
CA PRO A 197 8.26 17.48 -12.04
C PRO A 197 9.71 17.12 -11.66
N LYS A 198 10.30 16.18 -12.40
CA LYS A 198 11.68 15.69 -12.23
C LYS A 198 11.97 14.96 -10.92
N ASN A 199 10.94 14.49 -10.22
CA ASN A 199 11.15 13.53 -9.15
C ASN A 199 11.48 12.16 -9.75
N ILE A 200 12.07 11.27 -8.95
CA ILE A 200 12.46 9.95 -9.41
C ILE A 200 11.63 8.92 -8.66
N TYR A 201 11.05 8.00 -9.41
CA TYR A 201 10.47 6.77 -8.91
C TYR A 201 11.36 5.58 -9.24
N SER A 202 11.22 4.53 -8.45
CA SER A 202 11.59 3.19 -8.85
C SER A 202 10.42 2.26 -8.67
N LEU A 203 10.25 1.36 -9.63
CA LEU A 203 9.28 0.28 -9.59
C LEU A 203 10.03 -1.05 -9.65
N GLN A 204 9.75 -1.93 -8.70
CA GLN A 204 10.09 -3.34 -8.80
C GLN A 204 8.78 -4.11 -8.77
N ALA A 205 8.65 -5.10 -9.65
CA ALA A 205 7.50 -5.97 -9.69
C ALA A 205 7.95 -7.42 -9.83
N THR A 206 7.33 -8.32 -9.07
CA THR A 206 7.59 -9.75 -9.08
C THR A 206 6.29 -10.47 -9.33
N LYS A 207 6.26 -11.31 -10.36
CA LYS A 207 5.21 -12.31 -10.60
C LYS A 207 5.69 -13.64 -10.03
N ILE A 208 4.83 -14.29 -9.25
CA ILE A 208 5.06 -15.66 -8.74
C ILE A 208 4.01 -16.54 -9.39
N ASP A 209 4.41 -17.48 -10.23
CA ASP A 209 3.46 -18.38 -10.89
C ASP A 209 2.99 -19.52 -9.97
N THR A 210 2.12 -20.37 -10.49
CA THR A 210 1.52 -21.48 -9.74
C THR A 210 2.52 -22.58 -9.36
N THR A 211 3.70 -22.60 -9.99
CA THR A 211 4.81 -23.50 -9.63
C THR A 211 5.72 -22.89 -8.56
N GLY A 212 5.50 -21.61 -8.22
CA GLY A 212 6.35 -20.83 -7.33
C GLY A 212 7.56 -20.20 -8.04
N ALA A 213 7.65 -20.28 -9.37
CA ALA A 213 8.73 -19.64 -10.10
C ALA A 213 8.51 -18.12 -10.17
N GLU A 214 9.58 -17.37 -9.97
CA GLU A 214 9.55 -15.91 -9.93
C GLU A 214 10.02 -15.29 -11.26
N LYS A 215 9.28 -14.29 -11.74
CA LYS A 215 9.70 -13.39 -12.83
C LYS A 215 9.72 -11.96 -12.32
N ASN A 216 10.78 -11.23 -12.63
CA ASN A 216 11.04 -9.91 -12.07
C ASN A 216 11.09 -8.83 -13.16
N PHE A 217 10.51 -7.68 -12.84
CA PHE A 217 10.66 -6.41 -13.55
C PHE A 217 11.26 -5.39 -12.59
N ALA A 218 12.16 -4.55 -13.08
CA ALA A 218 12.73 -3.47 -12.28
C ALA A 218 13.13 -2.27 -13.14
N ASN A 219 12.51 -1.12 -12.89
CA ASN A 219 12.96 0.16 -13.40
C ASN A 219 13.40 1.03 -12.21
N PRO A 220 14.71 1.27 -12.03
CA PRO A 220 15.22 2.02 -10.88
C PRO A 220 15.10 3.54 -11.01
N LYS A 221 14.74 4.06 -12.19
CA LYS A 221 14.80 5.49 -12.48
C LYS A 221 13.73 5.92 -13.48
N ILE A 222 12.51 6.03 -12.99
CA ILE A 222 11.37 6.61 -13.71
C ILE A 222 11.34 8.11 -13.38
N ILE A 223 11.61 8.95 -14.37
CA ILE A 223 11.68 10.41 -14.16
C ILE A 223 10.29 10.99 -14.33
N SER A 224 9.86 11.78 -13.35
CA SER A 224 8.53 12.36 -13.35
C SER A 224 8.38 13.49 -14.36
N THR A 225 7.33 13.42 -15.17
CA THR A 225 7.02 14.35 -16.26
C THR A 225 6.15 15.52 -15.78
N LYS A 226 5.59 16.31 -16.68
CA LYS A 226 4.61 17.35 -16.29
C LYS A 226 3.28 16.74 -15.87
N ALA A 227 2.86 15.66 -16.54
CA ALA A 227 1.62 14.95 -16.24
C ALA A 227 1.74 14.02 -15.02
N ASN A 228 2.95 13.49 -14.74
CA ASN A 228 3.23 12.59 -13.61
C ASN A 228 2.27 11.39 -13.56
N ARG A 229 2.00 10.74 -14.69
CA ARG A 229 1.11 9.59 -14.80
C ARG A 229 1.87 8.40 -15.38
N PHE A 230 1.74 7.25 -14.72
CA PHE A 230 2.45 6.03 -15.07
C PHE A 230 1.51 4.85 -14.98
N GLN A 231 1.70 3.89 -15.88
CA GLN A 231 1.00 2.62 -15.89
C GLN A 231 1.99 1.49 -16.07
N PHE A 232 1.94 0.51 -15.19
CA PHE A 232 2.60 -0.77 -15.39
C PHE A 232 1.56 -1.82 -15.78
N ASP A 233 1.58 -2.23 -17.04
CA ASP A 233 0.77 -3.31 -17.59
C ASP A 233 1.48 -4.66 -17.34
N PHE A 234 0.84 -5.48 -16.53
CA PHE A 234 1.27 -6.83 -16.17
C PHE A 234 0.36 -7.92 -16.75
N LYS A 235 -0.62 -7.57 -17.59
CA LYS A 235 -1.57 -8.52 -18.18
C LYS A 235 -0.86 -9.55 -19.07
N ASN A 236 0.06 -9.08 -19.90
CA ASN A 236 0.80 -9.91 -20.87
C ASN A 236 2.24 -10.18 -20.42
N TRP A 237 2.44 -10.37 -19.10
CA TRP A 237 3.78 -10.52 -18.50
C TRP A 237 4.64 -11.58 -19.22
N ASP A 238 4.03 -12.68 -19.66
CA ASP A 238 4.74 -13.83 -20.22
C ASP A 238 5.04 -13.70 -21.72
N GLU A 239 4.39 -12.80 -22.44
CA GLU A 239 4.41 -12.81 -23.91
C GLU A 239 5.38 -11.80 -24.52
N ILE A 240 5.53 -10.61 -23.92
CA ILE A 240 6.13 -9.49 -24.65
C ILE A 240 7.41 -8.97 -23.98
N ILE A 241 7.46 -8.63 -22.67
CA ILE A 241 8.72 -8.15 -22.02
C ILE A 241 8.70 -8.23 -20.47
N ASN A 242 8.29 -9.34 -19.81
CA ASN A 242 8.22 -9.39 -18.33
C ASN A 242 7.47 -8.18 -17.70
N GLY A 243 6.36 -7.76 -18.32
CA GLY A 243 5.63 -6.54 -17.94
C GLY A 243 5.97 -5.33 -18.82
N CYS A 244 5.21 -4.25 -18.67
CA CYS A 244 5.36 -3.06 -19.51
C CYS A 244 5.07 -1.77 -18.75
N LEU A 245 6.09 -0.90 -18.61
CA LEU A 245 5.90 0.43 -18.02
C LEU A 245 5.63 1.46 -19.13
N LYS A 246 4.59 2.28 -18.96
CA LYS A 246 4.23 3.40 -19.83
C LYS A 246 4.21 4.69 -19.03
N ILE A 247 4.71 5.77 -19.63
CA ILE A 247 4.70 7.12 -19.06
C ILE A 247 3.79 7.98 -19.93
N ASP A 248 2.69 8.45 -19.37
CA ASP A 248 1.75 9.34 -20.06
C ASP A 248 2.29 10.77 -19.93
N GLU A 249 3.05 11.24 -20.93
CA GLU A 249 3.68 12.56 -20.90
C GLU A 249 2.68 13.70 -21.15
N ASN A 250 1.66 13.43 -21.98
CA ASN A 250 0.72 14.41 -22.52
C ASN A 250 -0.62 14.48 -21.77
N ALA A 251 -0.85 13.57 -20.81
CA ALA A 251 -2.08 13.41 -20.03
C ALA A 251 -3.32 13.00 -20.85
N ASP A 252 -3.13 12.38 -22.01
CA ASP A 252 -4.18 11.93 -22.96
C ASP A 252 -4.47 10.43 -22.91
N GLY A 253 -3.69 9.66 -22.14
CA GLY A 253 -3.91 8.24 -21.89
C GLY A 253 -2.63 7.42 -22.07
N PHE A 254 -2.79 6.10 -22.19
CA PHE A 254 -1.66 5.16 -22.34
C PHE A 254 -1.73 4.35 -23.65
N GLY A 255 -2.61 4.76 -24.58
CA GLY A 255 -2.92 4.00 -25.79
C GLY A 255 -1.84 4.09 -26.86
N ASP A 256 -1.18 5.24 -26.94
CA ASP A 256 -0.10 5.58 -27.86
C ASP A 256 1.30 5.43 -27.22
N GLU A 257 1.35 5.29 -25.89
CA GLU A 257 2.61 5.22 -25.16
C GLU A 257 3.37 3.91 -25.39
N LYS A 258 4.69 4.08 -25.60
CA LYS A 258 5.61 2.96 -25.80
C LYS A 258 6.00 2.31 -24.49
N CYS A 259 6.34 1.03 -24.58
CA CYS A 259 6.83 0.26 -23.46
C CYS A 259 8.27 0.65 -23.10
N GLU A 260 8.45 1.16 -21.89
CA GLU A 260 9.76 1.32 -21.27
C GLU A 260 10.26 -0.01 -20.68
N LYS A 261 11.57 -0.24 -20.84
CA LYS A 261 12.27 -1.42 -20.34
C LYS A 261 12.92 -1.14 -18.99
#